data_AF-A0A699ZFG8-F1
#
_entry.id   AF-A0A699ZFG8-F1
#
_cell.length_a   1.000
_cell.length_b   1.000
_cell.length_c   1.000
_cell.angle_alpha   90.00
_cell.angle_beta   90.00
_cell.angle_gamma   90.00
#
_symmetry.space_group_name_H-M   'P 1'
#
loop_
_entity.id
_entity.type
_entity.pdbx_description
1 polymer ?
#
loop_
_entity_poly.entity_id
_entity_poly.type
_entity_poly.pdbx_seq_one_letter_code
_entity_poly.pdbx_strand_id
1 'polypeptide(L)'
;MAEICNDLIEMVEIVDDFFKFLGPELKAVTGDMQGIDRVILRVKAMYEPVEQVSFPIFEYANNVEWKAVKAAFYADNEDIKAATRELIDTSFRKLRSAEGACDLLQNFKSIKSKGAIQKQ
;
A
#
# COMPACT_ATOMS: atom_id res chain seq x y z
N MET A 1 9.87 3.81 -23.56
CA MET A 1 8.44 4.17 -23.56
C MET A 1 7.59 3.08 -22.94
N ALA A 2 7.47 1.89 -23.56
CA ALA A 2 6.63 0.79 -23.05
C ALA A 2 7.00 0.37 -21.61
N GLU A 3 8.29 0.30 -21.29
CA GLU A 3 8.76 0.00 -19.93
C GLU A 3 8.26 1.02 -18.89
N ILE A 4 8.32 2.31 -19.20
CA ILE A 4 7.88 3.38 -18.28
C ILE A 4 6.36 3.33 -18.09
N CYS A 5 5.61 3.05 -19.16
CA CYS A 5 4.17 2.85 -19.04
C CYS A 5 3.82 1.64 -18.17
N ASN A 6 4.55 0.53 -18.32
CA ASN A 6 4.36 -0.65 -17.46
C ASN A 6 4.70 -0.35 -16.01
N ASP A 7 5.80 0.36 -15.76
CA ASP A 7 6.18 0.82 -14.41
C ASP A 7 5.04 1.63 -13.78
N LEU A 8 4.49 2.60 -14.51
CA LEU A 8 3.38 3.43 -14.03
C LEU A 8 2.10 2.63 -13.77
N ILE A 9 1.77 1.66 -14.63
CA ILE A 9 0.61 0.77 -14.42
C ILE A 9 0.78 -0.02 -13.12
N GLU A 10 1.94 -0.66 -12.93
CA GLU A 10 2.23 -1.42 -11.71
C GLU A 10 2.17 -0.53 -10.45
N MET A 11 2.73 0.69 -10.53
CA MET A 11 2.69 1.64 -9.42
C MET A 11 1.25 2.03 -9.06
N VAL A 12 0.39 2.29 -10.05
CA VAL A 12 -1.03 2.61 -9.83
C VAL A 12 -1.77 1.44 -9.22
N GLU A 13 -1.54 0.21 -9.71
CA GLU A 13 -2.12 -1.01 -9.14
C GLU A 13 -1.73 -1.19 -7.67
N ILE A 14 -0.46 -0.99 -7.33
CA ILE A 14 0.04 -1.06 -5.95
C ILE A 14 -0.67 -0.03 -5.05
N VAL A 15 -0.79 1.21 -5.51
CA VAL A 15 -1.44 2.30 -4.75
C VAL A 15 -2.92 2.00 -4.54
N ASP A 16 -3.61 1.55 -5.59
CA ASP A 16 -5.03 1.19 -5.53
C ASP A 16 -5.27 0.01 -4.57
N ASP A 17 -4.40 -1.01 -4.59
CA ASP A 17 -4.44 -2.12 -3.66
C ASP A 17 -4.27 -1.66 -2.20
N PHE A 18 -3.36 -0.72 -1.93
CA PHE A 18 -3.24 -0.13 -0.59
C PHE A 18 -4.52 0.58 -0.15
N PHE A 19 -5.15 1.38 -1.00
CA PHE A 19 -6.37 2.11 -0.62
C PHE A 19 -7.57 1.18 -0.44
N LYS A 20 -7.69 0.14 -1.26
CA LYS A 20 -8.70 -0.93 -1.10
C LYS A 20 -8.48 -1.69 0.19
N PHE A 21 -7.23 -2.03 0.50
CA PHE A 21 -6.86 -2.80 1.68
C PHE A 21 -7.00 -2.01 2.98
N LEU A 22 -6.46 -0.79 3.02
CA LEU A 22 -6.49 0.13 4.17
C LEU A 22 -7.84 0.87 4.30
N GLY A 23 -8.90 0.33 3.70
CA GLY A 23 -10.23 0.90 3.70
C GLY A 23 -10.91 0.91 5.07
N PRO A 24 -12.16 1.41 5.13
CA PRO A 24 -12.94 1.50 6.36
C PRO A 24 -13.11 0.16 7.09
N GLU A 25 -13.16 -0.94 6.32
CA GLU A 25 -13.26 -2.30 6.84
C GLU A 25 -12.08 -2.63 7.77
N LEU A 26 -10.85 -2.31 7.38
CA LEU A 26 -9.67 -2.55 8.22
C LEU A 26 -9.66 -1.63 9.46
N LYS A 27 -10.09 -0.37 9.33
CA LYS A 27 -10.19 0.56 10.47
C LYS A 27 -11.16 0.08 11.55
N ALA A 28 -12.35 -0.36 11.13
CA ALA A 28 -13.38 -0.86 12.04
C ALA A 28 -12.89 -2.09 12.82
N VAL A 29 -12.04 -2.87 12.16
CA VAL A 29 -11.60 -4.17 12.62
C VAL A 29 -10.34 -4.08 13.50
N THR A 30 -9.40 -3.18 13.19
CA THR A 30 -8.20 -2.96 14.03
C THR A 30 -8.50 -2.14 15.28
N GLY A 31 -9.55 -1.31 15.26
CA GLY A 31 -9.85 -0.34 16.32
C GLY A 31 -8.79 0.76 16.47
N ASP A 32 -7.76 0.77 15.62
CA ASP A 32 -6.66 1.74 15.61
C ASP A 32 -6.79 2.67 14.39
N MET A 33 -7.76 3.58 14.47
CA MET A 33 -8.02 4.54 13.39
C MET A 33 -6.78 5.38 13.08
N GLN A 34 -6.04 5.80 14.11
CA GLN A 34 -4.85 6.63 13.96
C GLN A 34 -3.69 5.86 13.29
N GLY A 35 -3.50 4.58 13.63
CA GLY A 35 -2.50 3.72 12.99
C GLY A 35 -2.75 3.59 11.49
N ILE A 36 -3.98 3.31 11.10
CA ILE A 36 -4.36 3.21 9.68
C ILE A 36 -4.22 4.56 8.96
N ASP A 37 -4.66 5.66 9.57
CA ASP A 37 -4.51 6.99 8.97
C ASP A 37 -3.04 7.35 8.72
N ARG A 38 -2.13 7.01 9.65
CA ARG A 38 -0.69 7.18 9.45
C ARG A 38 -0.15 6.39 8.27
N VAL A 39 -0.58 5.14 8.09
CA VAL A 39 -0.15 4.33 6.94
C VAL A 39 -0.71 4.89 5.64
N ILE A 40 -1.98 5.34 5.61
CA ILE A 40 -2.56 6.01 4.44
C ILE A 40 -1.76 7.27 4.06
N LEU A 41 -1.32 8.07 5.03
CA LEU A 41 -0.48 9.23 4.76
C LEU A 41 0.87 8.84 4.15
N ARG A 42 1.46 7.72 4.58
CA ARG A 42 2.69 7.19 3.97
C ARG A 42 2.47 6.72 2.54
N VAL A 43 1.33 6.07 2.24
CA VAL A 43 0.96 5.70 0.86
C VAL A 43 0.85 6.94 -0.02
N LYS A 44 0.29 8.05 0.48
CA LYS A 44 0.25 9.33 -0.25
C LYS A 44 1.64 9.88 -0.54
N ALA A 45 2.51 9.90 0.47
CA ALA A 45 3.88 10.36 0.32
C ALA A 45 4.70 9.48 -0.66
N MET A 46 4.39 8.19 -0.75
CA MET A 46 5.08 7.24 -1.65
C MET A 46 4.86 7.57 -3.13
N TYR A 47 3.63 7.91 -3.54
CA TYR A 47 3.33 8.18 -4.96
C TYR A 47 3.51 9.66 -5.34
N GLU A 48 3.56 10.57 -4.37
CA GLU A 48 3.72 12.01 -4.62
C GLU A 48 4.93 12.36 -5.50
N PRO A 49 6.13 11.77 -5.32
CA PRO A 49 7.27 12.00 -6.22
C PRO A 49 7.04 11.52 -7.65
N VAL A 50 6.17 10.53 -7.86
CA VAL A 50 5.82 10.01 -9.19
C VAL A 50 4.82 10.95 -9.88
N GLU A 51 3.90 11.56 -9.13
CA GLU A 51 2.97 12.57 -9.67
C GLU A 51 3.65 13.91 -9.96
N GLN A 52 4.63 14.31 -9.14
CA GLN A 52 5.28 15.62 -9.20
C GLN A 52 6.61 15.61 -9.96
N VAL A 53 6.85 14.62 -10.82
CA VAL A 53 8.08 14.56 -11.61
C VAL A 53 8.25 15.84 -12.45
N SER A 54 9.40 16.50 -12.29
CA SER A 54 9.70 17.80 -12.93
C SER A 54 10.49 17.69 -14.23
N PHE A 55 10.69 16.48 -14.76
CA PHE A 55 11.43 16.21 -15.98
C PHE A 55 10.64 15.34 -16.97
N PRO A 56 10.94 15.38 -18.28
CA PRO A 56 10.31 14.52 -19.26
C PRO A 56 10.68 13.04 -19.06
N ILE A 57 9.81 12.26 -18.41
CA ILE A 57 10.10 10.85 -18.06
C ILE A 57 10.37 9.96 -19.28
N PHE A 58 9.81 10.29 -20.44
CA PHE A 58 9.93 9.47 -21.64
C PHE A 58 11.19 9.73 -22.48
N GLU A 59 11.98 10.74 -22.12
CA GLU A 59 13.25 11.01 -22.77
C GLU A 59 14.34 10.07 -22.25
N TYR A 60 15.12 9.48 -23.17
CA TYR A 60 16.18 8.54 -22.82
C TYR A 60 17.24 9.16 -21.89
N ALA A 61 17.50 10.46 -22.02
CA ALA A 61 18.44 11.18 -21.17
C ALA A 61 18.06 11.13 -19.67
N ASN A 62 16.76 11.08 -19.36
CA ASN A 62 16.25 11.10 -18.00
C ASN A 62 16.02 9.69 -17.41
N ASN A 63 16.58 8.66 -18.04
CA ASN A 63 16.37 7.27 -17.60
C ASN A 63 16.95 7.02 -16.20
N VAL A 64 18.03 7.71 -15.83
CA VAL A 64 18.68 7.58 -14.52
C VAL A 64 17.79 8.18 -13.43
N GLU A 65 17.23 9.36 -13.70
CA GLU A 65 16.31 10.07 -12.83
C GLU A 65 15.01 9.28 -12.64
N TRP A 66 14.44 8.73 -13.73
CA TRP A 66 13.28 7.85 -13.64
C TRP A 66 13.57 6.61 -12.79
N LYS A 67 14.73 5.96 -12.98
CA LYS A 67 15.15 4.82 -12.16
C LYS A 67 15.26 5.17 -10.68
N ALA A 68 15.71 6.37 -10.34
CA ALA A 68 15.79 6.83 -8.95
C ALA A 68 14.39 7.02 -8.34
N VAL A 69 13.46 7.66 -9.07
CA VAL A 69 12.06 7.80 -8.64
C VAL A 69 11.41 6.44 -8.45
N LYS A 70 11.59 5.54 -9.42
CA LYS A 70 11.12 4.16 -9.35
C LYS A 70 11.67 3.44 -8.11
N ALA A 71 12.98 3.47 -7.90
CA ALA A 71 13.61 2.79 -6.77
C ALA A 71 13.08 3.30 -5.42
N ALA A 72 12.89 4.61 -5.27
CA ALA A 72 12.31 5.20 -4.08
C ALA A 72 10.87 4.70 -3.82
N PHE A 73 10.02 4.71 -4.86
CA PHE A 73 8.65 4.19 -4.77
C PHE A 73 8.61 2.73 -4.28
N TYR A 74 9.42 1.84 -4.87
CA TYR A 74 9.41 0.42 -4.46
C TYR A 74 10.03 0.19 -3.07
N ALA A 75 10.98 1.03 -2.63
CA ALA A 75 11.49 0.98 -1.28
C ALA A 75 10.40 1.36 -0.26
N ASP A 76 9.71 2.49 -0.50
CA ASP A 76 8.59 2.93 0.32
C ASP A 76 7.46 1.90 0.35
N ASN A 77 7.15 1.26 -0.79
CA ASN A 77 6.17 0.19 -0.88
C ASN A 77 6.46 -0.96 0.09
N GLU A 78 7.71 -1.45 0.13
CA GLU A 78 8.10 -2.54 1.04
C GLU A 78 8.05 -2.10 2.51
N ASP A 79 8.47 -0.87 2.82
CA ASP A 79 8.39 -0.32 4.18
C ASP A 79 6.93 -0.14 4.65
N ILE A 80 6.03 0.28 3.76
CA ILE A 80 4.60 0.42 4.05
C ILE A 80 3.95 -0.96 4.20
N LYS A 81 4.30 -1.95 3.38
CA LYS A 81 3.85 -3.35 3.56
C LYS A 81 4.26 -3.88 4.94
N ALA A 82 5.50 -3.65 5.35
CA ALA A 82 6.00 -4.06 6.67
C ALA A 82 5.20 -3.40 7.80
N ALA A 83 5.01 -2.07 7.75
CA ALA A 83 4.24 -1.34 8.74
C ALA A 83 2.77 -1.78 8.79
N THR A 84 2.19 -2.09 7.62
CA THR A 84 0.82 -2.62 7.52
C THR A 84 0.72 -3.98 8.20
N ARG A 85 1.66 -4.90 7.97
CA ARG A 85 1.71 -6.21 8.65
C ARG A 85 1.81 -6.06 10.17
N GLU A 86 2.68 -5.17 10.64
CA GLU A 86 2.86 -4.92 12.08
C GLU A 86 1.59 -4.37 12.74
N LEU A 87 0.88 -3.45 12.07
CA LEU A 87 -0.41 -2.95 12.57
C LEU A 87 -1.43 -4.07 12.71
N ILE A 88 -1.50 -4.96 11.74
CA ILE A 88 -2.42 -6.09 11.75
C ILE A 88 -2.09 -7.03 12.90
N ASP A 89 -0.83 -7.44 13.03
CA ASP A 89 -0.37 -8.31 14.11
C ASP A 89 -0.65 -7.70 15.49
N THR A 90 -0.39 -6.40 15.64
CA THR A 90 -0.68 -5.67 16.87
C THR A 90 -2.17 -5.64 17.16
N SER A 91 -3.00 -5.49 16.13
CA SER A 91 -4.45 -5.50 16.27
C SER A 91 -4.96 -6.86 16.72
N PHE A 92 -4.47 -7.96 16.11
CA PHE A 92 -4.77 -9.33 16.54
C PHE A 92 -4.39 -9.59 17.99
N ARG A 93 -3.21 -9.11 18.44
CA ARG A 93 -2.75 -9.28 19.83
C ARG A 93 -3.60 -8.50 20.84
N LYS A 94 -4.24 -7.41 20.43
CA LYS A 94 -5.11 -6.58 21.28
C LYS A 94 -6.53 -7.15 21.42
N LEU A 95 -6.93 -8.09 20.59
CA LEU A 95 -8.27 -8.70 20.67
C LEU A 95 -8.38 -9.56 21.93
N ARG A 96 -9.32 -9.16 22.81
CA ARG A 96 -9.60 -9.85 24.09
C ARG A 96 -10.57 -11.03 23.94
N SER A 97 -11.19 -11.20 22.78
CA SER A 97 -12.18 -12.26 22.54
C SER A 97 -11.89 -13.02 21.24
N ALA A 98 -12.20 -14.33 21.26
CA ALA A 98 -12.12 -15.19 20.09
C ALA A 98 -13.14 -14.79 19.01
N GLU A 99 -14.26 -14.18 19.41
CA GLU A 99 -15.30 -13.65 18.51
C GLU A 99 -14.77 -12.48 17.67
N GLY A 100 -14.17 -11.46 18.30
CA GLY A 100 -13.59 -10.32 17.58
C GLY A 100 -12.42 -10.72 16.68
N ALA A 101 -11.65 -11.75 17.06
CA ALA A 101 -10.61 -12.32 16.20
C ALA A 101 -11.18 -13.08 15.00
N CYS A 102 -12.32 -13.77 15.15
CA CYS A 102 -13.00 -14.46 14.06
C CYS A 102 -13.58 -13.47 13.04
N ASP A 103 -14.25 -12.41 13.51
CA ASP A 103 -14.81 -11.36 12.65
C ASP A 103 -13.70 -10.65 11.87
N LEU A 104 -12.57 -10.38 12.52
CA LEU A 104 -11.38 -9.82 11.89
C LEU A 104 -10.89 -10.73 10.75
N LEU A 105 -10.74 -12.04 10.99
CA LEU A 105 -10.32 -13.00 9.96
C LEU A 105 -11.30 -13.11 8.79
N GLN A 106 -12.61 -13.05 9.04
CA GLN A 106 -13.62 -13.09 7.98
C GLN A 106 -13.57 -11.83 7.10
N ASN A 107 -13.45 -10.66 7.70
CA ASN A 107 -13.30 -9.40 6.98
C ASN A 107 -12.00 -9.37 6.18
N PHE A 108 -10.89 -9.89 6.73
CA PHE A 108 -9.63 -10.07 6.01
C PHE A 108 -9.76 -10.95 4.76
N LYS A 109 -10.49 -12.07 4.86
CA LYS A 109 -10.74 -12.95 3.70
C LYS A 109 -11.57 -12.23 2.62
N SER A 110 -12.55 -11.42 3.02
CA SER A 110 -13.36 -10.60 2.10
C SER A 110 -12.49 -9.58 1.35
N ILE A 111 -11.63 -8.84 2.06
CA ILE A 111 -10.71 -7.85 1.46
C ILE A 111 -9.76 -8.54 0.46
N LYS A 112 -9.18 -9.68 0.84
CA LYS A 112 -8.31 -10.46 -0.06
C LYS A 112 -9.05 -10.99 -1.29
N SER A 113 -10.29 -11.45 -1.12
CA SER A 113 -11.13 -11.95 -2.21
C SER A 113 -11.51 -10.87 -3.23
N LYS A 114 -11.47 -9.59 -2.83
CA LYS A 114 -11.72 -8.44 -3.71
C LYS A 114 -10.48 -7.95 -4.47
N GLY A 115 -9.34 -8.66 -4.38
CA GLY A 115 -8.16 -8.44 -5.21
C GLY A 115 -6.92 -7.86 -4.52
N ALA A 116 -7.01 -7.45 -3.25
CA ALA A 116 -5.96 -6.61 -2.64
C ALA A 116 -4.65 -7.33 -2.24
N ILE A 117 -4.56 -8.67 -2.35
CA ILE A 117 -3.33 -9.41 -2.06
C ILE A 117 -3.21 -10.63 -2.99
N GLN A 118 -2.64 -10.42 -4.18
CA GLN A 118 -2.06 -11.50 -4.98
C GLN A 118 -0.89 -12.11 -4.19
N LYS A 119 -0.88 -13.43 -4.02
CA LYS A 119 0.22 -14.14 -3.35
C LYS A 119 1.54 -13.82 -4.06
N GLN A 120 2.53 -13.32 -3.31
CA GLN A 120 3.94 -13.48 -3.67
C GLN A 120 4.31 -14.96 -3.61
#